data_AF-A0A1U7PXF3-F1
#
_entry.id   AF-A0A1U7PXF3-F1
#
_cell.length_a   1.000
_cell.length_b   1.000
_cell.length_c   1.000
_cell.angle_alpha   90.00
_cell.angle_beta   90.00
_cell.angle_gamma   90.00
#
_symmetry.space_group_name_H-M   'P 1'
#
loop_
_entity.id
_entity.type
_entity.pdbx_description
1 polymer ?
#
loop_
_entity_poly.entity_id
_entity_poly.type
_entity_poly.pdbx_seq_one_letter_code
_entity_poly.pdbx_strand_id
1 'polypeptide(L)'
;MTPLFDAIGFAINKMKKVLKHQKDSNVLVTIFTDGEENASREYTGNQVKTMIENLKNENWTFTYIGTDHDVEKIAINLSITNTLSFEKNSEGISEMFVNERNARNNYYKKISSNKDTKSNYFDEVDNDDGNLNR
;
A
#
# COMPACT_ATOMS: atom_id res chain seq x y z
N MET A 1 17.79 -1.30 -12.47
CA MET A 1 17.07 -0.07 -12.85
C MET A 1 15.58 -0.39 -12.75
N THR A 2 14.82 0.37 -11.96
CA THR A 2 13.42 0.05 -11.66
C THR A 2 12.52 1.15 -12.23
N PRO A 3 11.67 0.86 -13.24
CA PRO A 3 10.73 1.84 -13.79
C PRO A 3 9.47 1.87 -12.91
N LEU A 4 9.65 2.34 -11.67
CA LEU A 4 8.63 2.25 -10.62
C LEU A 4 7.33 2.97 -11.01
N PHE A 5 7.43 4.18 -11.55
CA PHE A 5 6.23 4.95 -11.93
C PHE A 5 5.49 4.29 -13.08
N ASP A 6 6.21 3.73 -14.05
CA ASP A 6 5.59 2.99 -15.15
C ASP A 6 4.89 1.72 -14.65
N ALA A 7 5.54 0.97 -13.77
CA ALA A 7 4.96 -0.22 -13.17
C ALA A 7 3.64 0.10 -12.45
N ILE A 8 3.61 1.17 -11.65
CA ILE A 8 2.40 1.61 -10.94
C ILE A 8 1.33 2.08 -11.93
N GLY A 9 1.68 2.95 -12.87
CA GLY A 9 0.74 3.49 -13.86
C GLY A 9 0.09 2.40 -14.71
N PHE A 10 0.87 1.44 -15.18
CA PHE A 10 0.35 0.30 -15.92
C PHE A 10 -0.51 -0.63 -15.07
N ALA A 11 -0.09 -0.92 -13.83
CA ALA A 11 -0.86 -1.76 -12.92
C ALA A 11 -2.24 -1.16 -12.62
N ILE A 12 -2.28 0.14 -12.29
CA ILE A 12 -3.53 0.88 -12.05
C ILE A 12 -4.45 0.79 -13.28
N ASN A 13 -3.93 1.12 -14.46
CA ASN A 13 -4.75 1.13 -15.67
C ASN A 13 -5.25 -0.26 -16.06
N LYS A 14 -4.45 -1.30 -15.83
CA LYS A 14 -4.87 -2.69 -16.02
C LYS A 14 -5.99 -3.05 -15.05
N MET A 15 -5.85 -2.72 -13.77
CA MET A 15 -6.86 -3.02 -12.75
C MET A 15 -8.17 -2.27 -12.99
N LYS A 16 -8.13 -0.99 -13.38
CA LYS A 16 -9.34 -0.24 -13.78
C LYS A 16 -10.11 -0.91 -14.92
N LYS A 17 -9.40 -1.53 -15.87
CA LYS A 17 -10.04 -2.29 -16.97
C LYS A 17 -10.69 -3.58 -16.46
N VAL A 18 -10.02 -4.32 -15.59
CA VAL A 18 -10.54 -5.57 -14.99
C VAL A 18 -11.80 -5.27 -14.15
N LEU A 19 -11.78 -4.19 -13.38
CA LEU A 19 -12.85 -3.82 -12.46
C LEU A 19 -13.98 -3.02 -13.11
N LYS A 20 -13.91 -2.72 -14.41
CA LYS A 20 -14.87 -1.85 -15.12
C LYS A 20 -16.34 -2.23 -14.90
N HIS A 21 -16.63 -3.51 -14.69
CA HIS A 21 -17.99 -4.03 -14.48
C HIS A 21 -18.22 -4.60 -13.08
N GLN A 22 -17.23 -4.51 -12.18
CA GLN A 22 -17.34 -4.95 -10.80
C GLN A 22 -17.72 -3.75 -9.93
N LYS A 23 -18.85 -3.86 -9.24
CA LYS A 23 -19.25 -2.87 -8.22
C LYS A 23 -18.72 -3.31 -6.87
N ASP A 24 -18.52 -2.36 -5.97
CA ASP A 24 -18.20 -2.59 -4.55
C ASP A 24 -16.98 -3.48 -4.29
N SER A 25 -15.97 -3.36 -5.15
CA SER A 25 -14.71 -4.08 -4.99
C SER A 25 -13.72 -3.28 -4.15
N ASN A 26 -13.08 -3.93 -3.19
CA ASN A 26 -11.94 -3.38 -2.46
C ASN A 26 -10.65 -3.79 -3.18
N VAL A 27 -9.75 -2.82 -3.42
CA VAL A 27 -8.49 -3.05 -4.13
C VAL A 27 -7.33 -2.72 -3.21
N LEU A 28 -6.47 -3.70 -2.98
CA LEU A 28 -5.21 -3.50 -2.27
C LEU A 28 -4.06 -3.52 -3.28
N VAL A 29 -3.29 -2.45 -3.32
CA VAL A 29 -2.06 -2.33 -4.12
C VAL A 29 -0.87 -2.25 -3.16
N THR A 30 0.02 -3.24 -3.25
CA THR A 30 1.28 -3.26 -2.51
C THR A 30 2.45 -3.00 -3.45
N ILE A 31 3.14 -1.89 -3.24
CA ILE A 31 4.37 -1.55 -3.93
C ILE A 31 5.52 -2.07 -3.07
N PHE A 32 6.25 -3.05 -3.57
CA PHE A 32 7.41 -3.62 -2.89
C PHE A 32 8.65 -3.40 -3.76
N THR A 33 9.63 -2.67 -3.24
CA THR A 33 10.86 -2.32 -3.97
C THR A 33 12.05 -2.28 -3.03
N ASP A 34 13.25 -2.56 -3.53
CA ASP A 34 14.51 -2.48 -2.77
C ASP A 34 15.24 -1.14 -2.93
N GLY A 35 14.66 -0.17 -3.65
CA GLY A 35 15.26 1.15 -3.89
C GLY A 35 14.69 1.93 -5.08
N GLU A 36 15.30 3.09 -5.32
CA GLU A 36 14.95 4.23 -6.19
C GLU A 36 14.32 3.95 -7.57
N GLU A 37 13.44 4.87 -7.98
CA GLU A 37 12.96 5.02 -9.36
C GLU A 37 14.09 5.53 -10.25
N ASN A 38 14.44 4.76 -11.29
CA ASN A 38 15.63 5.03 -12.09
C ASN A 38 15.44 4.84 -13.60
N ALA A 39 14.21 4.55 -14.07
CA ALA A 39 14.00 4.05 -15.43
C ALA A 39 12.69 4.42 -16.12
N SER A 40 11.77 5.10 -15.43
CA SER A 40 10.42 5.33 -15.95
C SER A 40 10.46 6.31 -17.13
N ARG A 41 9.63 6.06 -18.14
CA ARG A 41 9.56 6.86 -19.38
C ARG A 41 8.15 7.27 -19.75
N GLU A 42 7.13 6.53 -19.31
CA GLU A 42 5.74 6.72 -19.72
C GLU A 42 4.95 7.51 -18.68
N TYR A 43 5.29 7.34 -17.40
CA TYR A 43 4.68 8.01 -16.27
C TYR A 43 5.71 8.74 -15.42
N THR A 44 5.35 9.96 -15.04
CA THR A 44 6.05 10.77 -14.04
C THR A 44 5.50 10.52 -12.64
N GLY A 45 6.31 10.79 -11.62
CA GLY A 45 5.86 10.68 -10.22
C GLY A 45 4.61 11.51 -9.93
N ASN A 46 4.49 12.72 -10.50
CA ASN A 46 3.31 13.57 -10.35
C ASN A 46 2.05 12.94 -10.96
N GLN A 47 2.15 12.33 -12.15
CA GLN A 47 1.00 11.64 -12.76
C GLN A 47 0.56 10.46 -11.91
N VAL A 48 1.51 9.67 -11.40
CA VAL A 48 1.21 8.54 -10.50
C VAL A 48 0.58 9.02 -9.20
N LYS A 49 1.12 10.08 -8.59
CA LYS A 49 0.55 10.71 -7.39
C LYS A 49 -0.92 11.07 -7.59
N THR A 50 -1.25 11.79 -8.66
CA THR A 50 -2.64 12.16 -8.97
C THR A 50 -3.53 10.94 -9.20
N MET A 51 -3.03 9.87 -9.82
CA MET A 51 -3.79 8.62 -9.96
C MET A 51 -4.10 8.00 -8.60
N ILE A 52 -3.10 7.91 -7.71
CA ILE A 52 -3.25 7.34 -6.37
C ILE A 52 -4.25 8.17 -5.55
N GLU A 53 -4.12 9.49 -5.53
CA GLU A 53 -5.03 10.38 -4.79
C GLU A 53 -6.48 10.22 -5.23
N ASN A 54 -6.74 10.14 -6.54
CA ASN A 54 -8.08 9.91 -7.06
C ASN A 54 -8.64 8.55 -6.64
N LEU A 55 -7.84 7.50 -6.72
CA LEU A 55 -8.26 6.13 -6.39
C LEU A 55 -8.45 5.93 -4.89
N LYS A 56 -7.70 6.64 -4.04
CA LYS A 56 -7.91 6.65 -2.59
C LYS A 56 -9.28 7.19 -2.18
N ASN A 57 -9.93 8.02 -3.01
CA ASN A 57 -11.31 8.43 -2.76
C ASN A 57 -12.31 7.29 -3.00
N GLU A 58 -11.92 6.29 -3.79
CA GLU A 58 -12.62 5.03 -4.00
C GLU A 58 -12.18 3.98 -2.95
N ASN A 59 -12.52 2.70 -3.17
CA ASN A 59 -12.16 1.59 -2.27
C ASN A 59 -10.76 1.03 -2.55
N TRP A 60 -9.78 1.91 -2.84
CA TRP A 60 -8.40 1.51 -3.09
C TRP A 60 -7.49 1.85 -1.91
N THR A 61 -6.72 0.87 -1.48
CA THR A 61 -5.69 0.99 -0.46
C THR A 61 -4.33 0.80 -1.11
N PHE A 62 -3.43 1.76 -0.92
CA PHE A 62 -2.06 1.70 -1.40
C PHE A 62 -1.12 1.54 -0.22
N THR A 63 -0.16 0.62 -0.36
CA THR A 63 0.92 0.39 0.61
C THR A 63 2.26 0.43 -0.11
N TYR A 64 3.29 0.91 0.57
CA TYR A 64 4.64 1.02 0.06
C TYR A 64 5.63 0.37 1.02
N ILE A 65 6.36 -0.63 0.55
CA ILE A 65 7.33 -1.39 1.32
C ILE A 65 8.70 -1.25 0.64
N GLY A 66 9.71 -0.81 1.39
CA GLY A 66 11.07 -0.67 0.87
C GLY A 66 12.15 -0.56 1.93
N THR A 67 13.34 -0.13 1.55
CA THR A 67 14.48 0.01 2.46
C THR A 67 14.57 1.41 3.06
N ASP A 68 15.01 1.51 4.33
CA ASP A 68 14.86 2.71 5.19
C ASP A 68 15.18 4.07 4.56
N HIS A 69 16.24 4.19 3.76
CA HIS A 69 16.73 5.52 3.35
C HIS A 69 15.84 6.27 2.34
N ASP A 70 14.93 5.60 1.61
CA ASP A 70 14.15 6.22 0.52
C ASP A 70 12.64 6.01 0.60
N VAL A 71 12.16 5.13 1.50
CA VAL A 71 10.74 4.76 1.59
C VAL A 71 9.85 5.96 1.85
N GLU A 72 10.12 6.72 2.92
CA GLU A 72 9.26 7.84 3.31
C GLU A 72 9.19 8.91 2.23
N LYS A 73 10.35 9.27 1.66
CA LYS A 73 10.45 10.31 0.63
C LYS A 73 9.67 9.95 -0.63
N ILE A 74 9.82 8.72 -1.14
CA ILE A 74 9.10 8.28 -2.34
C ILE A 74 7.62 8.12 -2.04
N ALA A 75 7.26 7.53 -0.90
CA ALA A 75 5.87 7.35 -0.49
C ALA A 75 5.13 8.70 -0.36
N ILE A 76 5.75 9.70 0.26
CA ILE A 76 5.22 11.07 0.36
C ILE A 76 5.02 11.67 -1.04
N ASN A 77 5.99 11.51 -1.94
CA ASN A 77 5.88 12.00 -3.32
C ASN A 77 4.75 11.34 -4.11
N LEU A 78 4.35 10.12 -3.74
CA LEU A 78 3.24 9.37 -4.32
C LEU A 78 1.93 9.50 -3.53
N SER A 79 1.90 10.31 -2.46
CA SER A 79 0.77 10.44 -1.52
C SER A 79 0.35 9.09 -0.91
N ILE A 80 1.30 8.20 -0.62
CA ILE A 80 1.09 6.93 0.09
C ILE A 80 1.51 7.10 1.55
N THR A 81 0.61 6.76 2.47
CA THR A 81 0.80 6.92 3.92
C THR A 81 1.03 5.59 4.63
N ASN A 82 0.56 4.48 4.05
CA ASN A 82 0.81 3.15 4.57
C ASN A 82 2.20 2.72 4.10
N THR A 83 3.20 2.83 4.98
CA THR A 83 4.58 2.49 4.66
C THR A 83 5.14 1.45 5.62
N LEU A 84 6.06 0.62 5.13
CA LEU A 84 6.84 -0.30 5.94
C LEU A 84 8.26 -0.31 5.42
N SER A 85 9.21 -0.02 6.30
CA SER A 85 10.63 -0.11 5.96
C SER A 85 11.23 -1.42 6.47
N PHE A 86 12.26 -1.91 5.79
CA PHE A 86 12.99 -3.12 6.21
C PHE A 86 14.48 -3.02 5.89
N GLU A 87 15.29 -3.75 6.66
CA GLU A 87 16.71 -3.94 6.36
C GLU A 87 16.89 -5.00 5.27
N LYS A 88 17.78 -4.74 4.30
CA LYS A 88 18.09 -5.66 3.19
C LYS A 88 19.00 -6.83 3.62
N ASN A 89 18.63 -7.49 4.72
CA ASN A 89 19.21 -8.74 5.21
C ASN A 89 18.09 -9.78 5.41
N SER A 90 18.47 -11.04 5.64
CA SER A 90 17.50 -12.14 5.74
C SER A 90 16.53 -11.98 6.91
N GLU A 91 16.99 -11.41 8.02
CA GLU A 91 16.19 -11.19 9.23
C GLU A 91 15.14 -10.10 9.00
N GLY A 92 15.55 -8.93 8.50
CA GLY A 92 14.66 -7.82 8.18
C GLY A 92 13.64 -8.16 7.09
N ILE A 93 14.02 -8.93 6.07
CA ILE A 93 13.07 -9.43 5.05
C ILE A 93 12.05 -10.38 5.70
N SER A 94 12.50 -11.29 6.58
CA SER A 94 11.61 -12.22 7.27
C SER A 94 10.60 -11.48 8.16
N GLU A 95 11.07 -10.51 8.95
CA GLU A 95 10.22 -9.68 9.81
C GLU A 95 9.19 -8.88 8.98
N MET A 96 9.63 -8.29 7.87
CA MET A 96 8.76 -7.56 6.95
C MET A 96 7.61 -8.44 6.43
N PHE A 97 7.88 -9.69 6.01
CA PHE A 97 6.83 -10.60 5.56
C PHE A 97 5.86 -11.01 6.68
N VAL A 98 6.34 -11.12 7.93
CA VAL A 98 5.47 -11.36 9.09
C VAL A 98 4.54 -10.16 9.31
N ASN A 99 5.08 -8.94 9.29
CA ASN A 99 4.31 -7.70 9.45
C ASN A 99 3.28 -7.52 8.32
N GLU A 100 3.67 -7.72 7.05
CA GLU A 100 2.74 -7.64 5.91
C GLU A 100 1.61 -8.65 6.03
N ARG A 101 1.92 -9.89 6.43
CA ARG A 101 0.92 -10.95 6.62
C ARG A 101 -0.09 -10.56 7.71
N ASN A 102 0.38 -10.04 8.84
CA ASN A 102 -0.48 -9.61 9.94
C ASN A 102 -1.37 -8.42 9.53
N ALA A 103 -0.77 -7.42 8.90
CA ALA A 103 -1.46 -6.26 8.34
C ALA A 103 -2.55 -6.66 7.34
N ARG A 104 -2.25 -7.60 6.43
CA ARG A 104 -3.21 -8.10 5.43
C ARG A 104 -4.38 -8.84 6.07
N ASN A 105 -4.12 -9.65 7.09
CA ASN A 105 -5.19 -10.31 7.84
C ASN A 105 -6.12 -9.29 8.52
N ASN A 106 -5.56 -8.24 9.11
CA ASN A 106 -6.32 -7.17 9.75
C ASN A 106 -7.12 -6.36 8.73
N TYR A 107 -6.54 -6.07 7.57
CA TYR A 107 -7.24 -5.43 6.44
C TYR A 107 -8.48 -6.23 6.03
N TYR A 108 -8.39 -7.55 5.90
CA TYR A 108 -9.57 -8.38 5.59
C TYR A 108 -10.64 -8.35 6.68
N LYS A 109 -10.25 -8.32 7.96
CA LYS A 109 -11.19 -8.13 9.07
C LYS A 109 -11.88 -6.77 9.01
N LYS A 110 -11.15 -5.70 8.65
CA LYS A 110 -11.72 -4.35 8.46
C LYS A 110 -12.75 -4.35 7.31
N ILE A 111 -12.44 -5.00 6.19
CA ILE A 111 -13.39 -5.18 5.06
C ILE A 111 -14.67 -5.89 5.52
N SER A 112 -14.55 -7.04 6.20
CA SER A 112 -15.73 -7.81 6.63
C SER A 112 -16.62 -7.06 7.61
N SER A 113 -16.03 -6.13 8.36
CA SER A 113 -16.74 -5.30 9.34
C SER A 113 -17.10 -3.91 8.80
N ASN A 114 -16.95 -3.67 7.49
CA ASN A 114 -17.21 -2.40 6.82
C ASN A 114 -16.52 -1.19 7.50
N LYS A 115 -15.32 -1.40 8.03
CA LYS A 115 -14.46 -0.36 8.63
C LYS A 115 -13.60 0.29 7.55
N ASP A 116 -13.13 1.52 7.82
CA ASP A 116 -12.19 2.18 6.91
C ASP A 116 -10.90 1.37 6.75
N THR A 117 -10.39 1.35 5.53
CA THR A 117 -9.21 0.57 5.13
C THR A 117 -8.16 1.39 4.38
N LYS A 118 -8.39 2.71 4.25
CA LYS A 118 -7.55 3.59 3.44
C LYS A 118 -6.24 3.95 4.14
N SER A 119 -6.27 4.07 5.46
CA SER A 119 -5.13 4.37 6.33
C SER A 119 -4.86 3.25 7.33
N ASN A 120 -3.73 3.36 8.03
CA ASN A 120 -3.38 2.52 9.17
C ASN A 120 -3.36 1.03 8.80
N TYR A 121 -2.82 0.73 7.62
CA TYR A 121 -2.74 -0.65 7.11
C TYR A 121 -1.77 -1.48 7.95
N PHE A 122 -0.61 -0.91 8.30
CA PHE A 122 0.44 -1.59 9.08
C PHE A 122 0.28 -1.43 10.59
N ASP A 123 -0.67 -0.61 11.05
CA ASP A 123 -0.95 -0.44 12.47
C ASP A 123 -1.49 -1.74 13.08
N GLU A 124 -1.07 -2.02 14.31
CA GLU A 124 -1.67 -3.10 15.09
C GLU A 124 -3.14 -2.80 15.36
N VAL A 125 -3.95 -3.86 15.49
CA VAL A 125 -5.34 -3.68 15.90
C VAL A 125 -5.31 -3.23 17.35
N ASP A 126 -5.86 -2.06 17.67
CA ASP A 126 -6.20 -1.74 19.05
C ASP A 126 -7.02 -2.92 19.58
N ASN A 127 -6.44 -3.68 20.52
CA ASN A 127 -7.21 -4.59 21.33
C ASN A 127 -8.16 -3.69 22.12
N ASP A 128 -9.37 -3.49 21.58
CA ASP A 128 -10.50 -3.03 22.36
C ASP A 128 -10.88 -4.19 23.29
N ASP A 129 -9.98 -4.50 24.23
CA ASP A 129 -10.27 -5.24 25.44
C ASP A 129 -11.16 -4.31 26.25
N GLY A 130 -12.43 -4.33 25.85
CA GLY A 130 -13.52 -3.69 26.55
C GLY A 130 -13.37 -4.01 28.02
N ASN A 131 -13.00 -2.98 28.76
CA ASN A 131 -13.05 -2.94 30.21
C ASN A 131 -14.52 -3.05 30.62
N LEU A 132 -15.07 -4.25 30.55
CA LEU A 132 -16.32 -4.63 31.18
C LEU A 132 -15.98 -5.06 32.60
N ASN A 133 -15.70 -4.07 33.44
CA ASN A 133 -15.95 -4.21 34.86
C ASN A 133 -17.45 -4.47 35.06
N ARG A 134 -17.79 -5.73 35.28
CA ARG A 134 -18.93 -6.17 36.09
C ARG A 134 -18.43 -7.10 37.17
#